data_AF-A0A537LLI6-F1
#
_entry.id   AF-A0A537LLI6-F1
#
_cell.length_a   1.000
_cell.length_b   1.000
_cell.length_c   1.000
_cell.angle_alpha   90.00
_cell.angle_beta   90.00
_cell.angle_gamma   90.00
#
_symmetry.space_group_name_H-M   'P 1'
#
loop_
_entity.id
_entity.type
_entity.pdbx_description
1 polymer ?
#
loop_
_entity_poly.entity_id
_entity_poly.type
_entity_poly.pdbx_seq_one_letter_code
_entity_poly.pdbx_strand_id
1 'polypeptide(L)'
;MGAAAVGAVTLIVIFGSTFLQLYRLEREAARLEQLQRDLEVQNAQLREEIKLLHTPQYIEKLAREQLGLVKPGEIALLLIQSPTDPSPRRPVSNGTERRPAQDGAGRQPPPTRPGWAGRVWNALRSLFD
;
A
#
# COMPACT_ATOMS: atom_id res chain seq x y z
N MET A 1 34.21 43.26 34.82
CA MET A 1 33.29 42.11 34.98
C MET A 1 32.48 41.78 33.72
N GLY A 2 32.09 42.76 32.88
CA GLY A 2 31.31 42.50 31.66
C GLY A 2 31.96 41.57 30.62
N ALA A 3 33.26 41.72 30.34
CA ALA A 3 33.94 40.91 29.31
C ALA A 3 33.97 39.40 29.63
N ALA A 4 34.16 39.04 30.91
CA ALA A 4 34.14 37.64 31.34
C ALA A 4 32.73 37.03 31.23
N ALA A 5 31.68 37.81 31.54
CA ALA A 5 30.31 37.37 31.38
C ALA A 5 29.93 37.15 29.91
N VAL A 6 30.34 38.06 29.00
CA VAL A 6 30.10 37.88 27.57
C VAL A 6 30.83 36.64 27.06
N GLY A 7 32.11 36.45 27.42
CA GLY A 7 32.87 35.26 27.04
C GLY A 7 32.22 33.96 27.51
N ALA A 8 31.74 33.91 28.76
CA ALA A 8 31.05 32.75 29.30
C ALA A 8 29.74 32.46 28.54
N VAL A 9 28.94 33.49 28.23
CA VAL A 9 27.71 33.34 27.45
C VAL A 9 28.01 32.84 26.03
N THR A 10 29.02 33.38 25.36
CA THR A 10 29.43 32.92 24.03
C THR A 10 29.84 31.45 24.04
N LEU A 11 30.63 31.02 25.03
CA LEU A 11 31.01 29.61 25.18
C LEU A 11 29.81 28.71 25.41
N ILE A 12 28.87 29.09 26.28
CA ILE A 12 27.65 28.33 26.54
C ILE A 12 26.80 28.19 25.26
N VAL A 13 26.66 29.26 24.47
CA VAL A 13 25.90 29.22 23.22
C VAL A 13 26.57 28.30 22.19
N ILE A 14 27.89 28.42 22.03
CA ILE A 14 28.64 27.56 21.11
C ILE A 14 28.50 26.09 21.53
N PHE A 15 28.80 25.76 22.79
CA PHE A 15 28.76 24.38 23.27
C PHE A 15 27.35 23.80 23.29
N GLY A 16 26.34 24.61 23.65
CA GLY A 16 24.95 24.19 23.62
C GLY A 16 24.46 23.92 22.20
N SER A 17 24.82 24.77 21.24
CA SER A 17 24.40 24.59 19.85
C SER A 17 25.05 23.36 19.20
N THR A 18 26.34 23.11 19.43
CA THR A 18 27.04 21.93 18.91
C THR A 18 26.50 20.65 19.52
N PHE A 19 26.22 20.63 20.82
CA PHE A 19 25.62 19.48 21.49
C PHE A 19 24.23 19.14 20.91
N LEU A 20 23.39 20.14 20.69
CA LEU A 20 22.07 19.93 20.07
C LEU A 20 22.17 19.44 18.62
N GLN A 21 23.14 19.93 17.85
CA GLN A 21 23.39 19.45 16.49
C GLN A 21 23.82 18.00 16.46
N LEU A 22 24.77 17.61 17.32
CA LEU A 22 25.24 16.24 17.42
C LEU A 22 24.09 15.29 17.79
N TYR A 23 23.28 15.67 18.78
CA TYR A 23 22.12 14.90 19.20
C TYR A 23 21.10 14.69 18.07
N ARG A 24 20.87 15.73 17.25
CA ARG A 24 19.97 15.62 16.08
C ARG A 24 20.56 14.68 15.04
N LEU A 25 21.85 14.78 14.78
CA LEU A 25 22.54 13.96 13.79
C LEU A 25 22.53 12.48 14.18
N GLU A 26 22.79 12.16 15.45
CA GLU A 26 22.70 10.79 15.97
C GLU A 26 21.27 10.22 15.83
N ARG A 27 20.25 11.01 16.15
CA ARG A 27 18.85 10.59 15.96
C ARG A 27 18.51 10.36 14.49
N GLU A 28 19.00 11.23 13.61
CA GLU A 28 18.77 11.11 12.18
C GLU A 28 19.48 9.88 11.60
N ALA A 29 20.72 9.62 12.01
CA ALA A 29 21.45 8.40 11.67
C ALA A 29 20.68 7.15 12.12
N ALA A 30 20.25 7.09 13.38
CA ALA A 30 19.46 5.97 13.89
C ALA A 30 18.14 5.77 13.12
N ARG A 31 17.47 6.86 12.73
CA ARG A 31 16.25 6.81 11.93
C ARG A 31 16.51 6.27 10.53
N LEU A 32 17.59 6.72 9.88
CA LEU A 32 17.98 6.27 8.56
C LEU A 32 18.40 4.79 8.55
N GLU A 33 19.14 4.34 9.57
CA GLU A 33 19.47 2.93 9.74
C GLU A 33 18.22 2.06 9.92
N GLN A 34 17.25 2.52 10.69
CA GLN A 34 15.97 1.82 10.83
C GLN A 34 15.23 1.75 9.49
N LEU A 35 15.14 2.86 8.76
CA LEU A 35 14.51 2.90 7.45
C LEU A 35 15.20 1.97 6.45
N GLN A 36 16.53 1.93 6.46
CA GLN A 36 17.30 1.02 5.63
C GLN A 36 16.95 -0.44 5.93
N ARG A 37 16.95 -0.84 7.21
CA ARG A 37 16.56 -2.21 7.62
C ARG A 37 15.15 -2.55 7.16
N ASP A 38 14.20 -1.65 7.35
CA ASP A 38 12.81 -1.86 6.94
C ASP A 38 12.69 -2.02 5.42
N LEU A 39 13.45 -1.24 4.64
CA LEU A 39 13.49 -1.35 3.19
C LEU A 39 14.16 -2.64 2.71
N GLU A 40 15.23 -3.09 3.37
CA GLU A 40 15.89 -4.35 3.06
C GLU A 40 14.96 -5.54 3.28
N VAL A 41 14.21 -5.55 4.39
CA VAL A 41 13.19 -6.57 4.67
C VAL A 41 12.10 -6.57 3.61
N GLN A 42 11.54 -5.40 3.27
CA GLN A 42 10.53 -5.28 2.21
C GLN A 42 11.06 -5.74 0.86
N ASN A 43 12.30 -5.38 0.52
CA ASN A 43 12.93 -5.79 -0.72
C ASN A 43 13.08 -7.31 -0.79
N ALA A 44 13.51 -7.95 0.30
CA ALA A 44 13.63 -9.40 0.39
C ALA A 44 12.28 -10.10 0.21
N GLN A 45 11.23 -9.61 0.88
CA GLN A 45 9.87 -10.15 0.75
C GLN A 45 9.36 -10.06 -0.70
N LEU A 46 9.51 -8.88 -1.33
CA LEU A 46 9.10 -8.68 -2.73
C LEU A 46 9.88 -9.58 -3.70
N ARG A 47 11.18 -9.80 -3.45
CA ARG A 47 11.97 -10.73 -4.26
C ARG A 47 11.47 -12.16 -4.15
N GLU A 48 11.10 -12.61 -2.96
CA GLU A 48 10.49 -13.94 -2.79
C GLU A 48 9.13 -14.03 -3.49
N GLU A 49 8.29 -13.00 -3.41
CA GLU A 49 7.02 -12.95 -4.14
C GLU A 49 7.22 -13.03 -5.65
N ILE A 50 8.20 -12.30 -6.21
CA ILE A 50 8.57 -12.39 -7.63
C ILE A 50 9.00 -13.80 -8.01
N LYS A 51 9.79 -14.48 -7.17
CA LYS A 51 10.19 -15.88 -7.42
C LYS A 51 8.97 -16.80 -7.45
N LEU A 52 8.04 -16.64 -6.52
CA LEU A 52 6.81 -17.44 -6.48
C LEU A 52 5.97 -17.20 -7.74
N LEU A 53 5.85 -15.95 -8.20
CA LEU A 53 5.15 -15.58 -9.43
C LEU A 53 5.75 -16.20 -10.70
N HIS A 54 6.96 -16.77 -10.65
CA HIS A 54 7.53 -17.54 -11.76
C HIS A 54 7.21 -19.03 -11.71
N THR A 55 6.54 -19.51 -10.66
CA THR A 55 6.18 -20.92 -10.52
C THR A 55 4.77 -21.18 -11.07
N PRO A 56 4.58 -22.22 -11.92
CA PRO A 56 3.27 -22.53 -12.50
C PRO A 56 2.17 -22.76 -11.46
N GLN A 57 2.50 -23.40 -10.34
CA GLN A 57 1.58 -23.73 -9.27
C GLN A 57 1.03 -22.48 -8.58
N TYR A 58 1.89 -21.49 -8.34
CA TYR A 58 1.49 -20.25 -7.70
C TYR A 58 0.69 -19.37 -8.66
N ILE A 59 1.07 -19.32 -9.95
CA ILE A 59 0.28 -18.64 -10.99
C ILE A 59 -1.11 -19.25 -11.09
N GLU A 60 -1.21 -20.59 -11.10
CA GLU A 60 -2.49 -21.30 -11.15
C GLU A 60 -3.34 -21.02 -9.90
N LYS A 61 -2.74 -21.04 -8.71
CA LYS A 61 -3.42 -20.67 -7.47
C LYS A 61 -3.99 -19.26 -7.57
N LEU A 62 -3.18 -18.28 -7.99
CA LEU A 62 -3.60 -16.89 -8.13
C LEU A 62 -4.70 -16.73 -9.19
N ALA A 63 -4.59 -17.46 -10.31
CA ALA A 63 -5.60 -17.46 -11.37
C ALA A 63 -6.94 -18.05 -10.89
N ARG A 64 -6.93 -19.11 -10.08
CA ARG A 64 -8.14 -19.67 -9.46
C ARG A 64 -8.75 -18.73 -8.42
N GLU A 65 -7.93 -18.16 -7.54
CA GLU A 65 -8.39 -17.34 -6.40
C GLU A 65 -8.84 -15.93 -6.82
N GLN A 66 -8.08 -15.25 -7.69
CA GLN A 66 -8.33 -13.86 -8.05
C GLN A 66 -9.17 -13.72 -9.32
N LEU A 67 -9.04 -14.66 -10.26
CA LEU A 67 -9.67 -14.57 -11.58
C LEU A 67 -10.74 -15.66 -11.80
N GLY A 68 -10.87 -16.64 -10.90
CA GLY A 68 -11.81 -17.75 -11.05
C GLY A 68 -11.52 -18.67 -12.24
N LEU A 69 -10.28 -18.64 -12.77
CA LEU A 69 -9.91 -19.39 -13.96
C LEU A 69 -9.67 -20.87 -13.61
N VAL A 70 -10.12 -21.77 -14.49
CA VAL A 70 -9.91 -23.23 -14.39
C VAL A 70 -9.34 -23.76 -15.70
N LYS A 71 -8.63 -24.89 -15.67
CA LYS A 71 -8.05 -25.48 -16.88
C LYS A 71 -9.15 -26.09 -17.77
N PRO A 72 -8.91 -26.22 -19.08
CA PRO A 72 -9.81 -26.95 -19.96
C PRO A 72 -10.08 -28.37 -19.43
N GLY A 73 -11.35 -28.73 -19.24
CA GLY A 73 -11.77 -30.02 -18.68
C GLY A 73 -12.00 -30.04 -17.17
N GLU A 74 -11.74 -28.95 -16.45
CA GLU A 74 -12.08 -28.82 -15.02
C GLU A 74 -13.46 -28.14 -14.82
N ILE A 75 -14.14 -28.47 -13.73
CA ILE A 75 -15.44 -27.88 -13.34
C ILE A 75 -15.24 -26.95 -12.16
N ALA A 76 -15.61 -25.67 -12.30
CA ALA A 76 -15.58 -24.70 -11.21
C ALA A 76 -16.76 -24.94 -10.25
N LEU A 77 -16.46 -25.22 -8.97
CA LEU A 77 -17.47 -25.38 -7.91
C LEU A 77 -17.60 -24.07 -7.13
N LEU A 78 -18.77 -23.45 -7.18
CA LEU A 78 -19.12 -22.31 -6.35
C LEU A 78 -19.85 -22.80 -5.10
N LEU A 79 -19.23 -22.64 -3.94
CA LEU A 79 -19.88 -22.91 -2.65
C LEU A 79 -20.88 -21.78 -2.37
N ILE A 80 -22.12 -21.95 -2.83
CA ILE A 80 -23.23 -21.11 -2.43
C ILE A 80 -23.58 -21.54 -1.00
N GLN A 81 -23.17 -20.74 -0.01
CA GLN A 81 -23.74 -20.87 1.32
C GLN A 81 -25.22 -20.51 1.18
N SER A 82 -26.09 -21.52 1.21
CA SER A 82 -27.51 -21.28 1.38
C SER A 82 -27.65 -20.46 2.66
N PRO A 83 -28.32 -19.29 2.63
CA PRO A 83 -28.62 -18.60 3.87
C PRO A 83 -29.33 -19.62 4.76
N THR A 84 -28.74 -19.91 5.92
CA THR A 84 -29.44 -20.61 6.99
C THR A 84 -30.80 -19.96 7.11
N ASP A 85 -31.85 -20.70 6.77
CA ASP A 85 -33.24 -20.27 6.84
C ASP A 85 -33.77 -20.65 8.22
N PRO A 86 -33.81 -19.75 9.22
CA PRO A 86 -34.86 -19.82 10.21
C PRO A 86 -36.09 -19.20 9.55
N SER A 87 -36.89 -20.04 8.89
CA SER A 87 -38.19 -19.63 8.37
C SER A 87 -39.03 -19.12 9.54
N PRO A 88 -39.59 -17.90 9.41
CA PRO A 88 -41.04 -17.81 9.45
C PRO A 88 -41.52 -17.09 8.20
N ARG A 89 -42.23 -17.85 7.35
CA ARG A 89 -43.03 -17.35 6.22
C ARG A 89 -43.72 -16.02 6.59
N ARG A 90 -43.29 -14.92 5.96
CA ARG A 90 -44.11 -13.71 5.87
C ARG A 90 -44.99 -13.82 4.62
N PRO A 91 -46.30 -13.57 4.71
CA PRO A 91 -47.17 -13.60 3.55
C PRO A 91 -46.77 -12.48 2.58
N VAL A 92 -46.59 -12.86 1.32
CA VAL A 92 -46.30 -11.97 0.20
C VAL A 92 -47.50 -11.04 -0.02
N SER A 93 -47.36 -9.76 0.35
CA SER A 93 -48.24 -8.70 -0.13
C SER A 93 -47.69 -8.18 -1.45
N ASN A 94 -48.42 -8.45 -2.53
CA ASN A 94 -48.15 -7.92 -3.86
C ASN A 94 -48.23 -6.39 -3.84
N GLY A 95 -47.08 -5.74 -4.05
CA GLY A 95 -46.96 -4.30 -4.25
C GLY A 95 -46.18 -4.05 -5.52
N THR A 96 -46.91 -3.79 -6.59
CA THR A 96 -46.42 -3.37 -7.90
C THR A 96 -45.59 -2.11 -7.77
N GLU A 97 -44.27 -2.19 -7.93
CA GLU A 97 -43.47 -1.01 -8.25
C GLU A 97 -42.46 -1.36 -9.34
N ARG A 98 -42.86 -1.06 -10.58
CA ARG A 98 -41.97 -1.01 -11.74
C ARG A 98 -40.91 0.05 -11.46
N ARG A 99 -39.69 -0.36 -11.14
CA ARG A 99 -38.52 0.50 -11.37
C ARG A 99 -38.22 0.48 -12.88
N PRO A 100 -38.14 1.65 -13.55
CA PRO A 100 -37.75 1.67 -14.94
C PRO A 100 -36.28 1.27 -15.06
N ALA A 101 -35.96 0.66 -16.20
CA ALA A 101 -34.63 0.33 -16.64
C ALA A 101 -33.65 1.49 -16.36
N GLN A 102 -32.65 1.24 -15.51
CA GLN A 102 -31.40 1.98 -15.58
C GLN A 102 -30.56 1.30 -16.66
N ASP A 103 -30.82 1.77 -17.88
CA ASP A 103 -29.97 1.58 -19.04
C ASP A 103 -28.55 2.09 -18.76
N GLY A 104 -27.58 1.39 -19.34
CA GLY A 104 -26.16 1.67 -19.20
C GLY A 104 -25.78 3.07 -19.65
N ALA A 105 -25.16 3.82 -18.76
CA ALA A 105 -24.30 4.94 -19.11
C ALA A 105 -23.06 4.91 -18.22
N GLY A 106 -21.97 4.38 -18.79
CA GLY A 106 -20.58 4.66 -18.40
C GLY A 106 -20.19 4.44 -16.93
N ARG A 107 -19.93 3.19 -16.52
CA ARG A 107 -18.95 2.98 -15.45
C ARG A 107 -17.58 3.37 -16.01
N GLN A 108 -17.12 4.58 -15.74
CA GLN A 108 -15.71 4.91 -15.91
C GLN A 108 -14.90 3.99 -14.98
N PRO A 109 -13.86 3.30 -15.49
CA PRO A 109 -12.95 2.58 -14.62
C PRO A 109 -12.32 3.56 -13.61
N PRO A 110 -12.03 3.13 -12.38
CA PRO A 110 -11.42 4.00 -11.38
C PRO A 110 -10.12 4.60 -11.94
N PRO A 111 -9.83 5.89 -11.66
CA PRO A 111 -8.60 6.50 -12.13
C PRO A 111 -7.41 5.69 -11.61
N THR A 112 -6.64 5.10 -12.52
CA THR A 112 -5.41 4.39 -12.20
C THR A 112 -4.41 5.43 -11.70
N ARG A 113 -4.12 5.38 -10.39
CA ARG A 113 -3.02 6.18 -9.84
C ARG A 113 -1.71 5.67 -10.46
N PRO A 114 -0.88 6.55 -11.04
CA PRO A 114 0.41 6.12 -11.58
C PRO A 114 1.22 5.47 -10.46
N GLY A 115 1.60 4.21 -10.71
CA GLY A 115 2.46 3.44 -9.82
C GLY A 115 3.80 4.14 -9.59
N TRP A 116 4.51 3.74 -8.54
CA TRP A 116 5.80 4.34 -8.17
C TRP A 116 6.79 4.37 -9.35
N ALA A 117 6.78 3.35 -10.21
CA ALA A 117 7.62 3.27 -11.40
C ALA A 117 7.39 4.44 -12.37
N GLY A 118 6.14 4.87 -12.58
CA GLY A 118 5.81 6.00 -13.45
C GLY A 118 6.27 7.34 -12.87
N ARG A 119 6.18 7.51 -11.55
CA ARG A 119 6.67 8.73 -10.88
C ARG A 119 8.20 8.82 -10.91
N VAL A 120 8.88 7.69 -10.68
CA VAL A 120 10.34 7.61 -10.74
C VAL A 120 10.83 7.86 -12.17
N TRP A 121 10.18 7.28 -13.18
CA TRP A 121 10.52 7.49 -14.58
C TRP A 121 10.35 8.95 -15.02
N ASN A 122 9.27 9.61 -14.59
CA ASN A 122 9.04 11.02 -14.88
C ASN A 122 10.06 11.94 -14.18
N ALA A 123 10.43 11.63 -12.94
CA ALA A 123 11.45 12.39 -12.20
C ALA A 123 12.87 12.20 -12.78
N LEU A 124 13.17 11.02 -13.32
CA LEU A 124 14.44 10.77 -13.99
C LEU A 124 14.52 11.53 -15.32
N ARG A 125 13.44 11.53 -16.10
CA ARG A 125 13.37 12.24 -17.38
C ARG A 125 13.53 13.75 -17.21
N SER A 126 12.95 14.33 -16.16
CA SER A 126 13.07 15.78 -15.88
C SER A 126 14.49 16.25 -15.53
N LEU A 127 15.46 15.35 -15.39
CA LEU A 127 16.87 15.71 -15.19
C LEU A 127 17.65 15.80 -16.51
N PHE A 128 17.07 15.37 -17.63
CA PHE A 128 17.70 15.33 -18.95
C PHE A 128 16.96 16.16 -20.02
N ASP A 129 15.88 16.85 -19.63
CA ASP A 129 15.27 17.98 -20.35
C ASP A 129 15.73 19.29 -19.71
#